data_AF-W1I7D3-F1
#
_entry.id   AF-W1I7D3-F1
#
_cell.length_a   1.000
_cell.length_b   1.000
_cell.length_c   1.000
_cell.angle_alpha   90.00
_cell.angle_beta   90.00
_cell.angle_gamma   90.00
#
_symmetry.space_group_name_H-M   'P 1'
#
loop_
_entity.id
_entity.type
_entity.pdbx_description
1 polymer ?
#
loop_
_entity_poly.entity_id
_entity_poly.type
_entity_poly.pdbx_seq_one_letter_code
_entity_poly.pdbx_strand_id
1 'polypeptide(L)'
;MGNSKRNIKKLNDNFRESILDYAISHNLKCANALIALYATGCRPDEIETGIKVNFDSKNNKLSFKIIGSKLNYQQKRGIRIREVTVKITDENLQYYKPILDIFEKNPDAYDLKIKTESAKAFSGYITKISKKLWPRKKHHVSAYSFRHAKATELKNSENFDKEEIAKIMGHASIRSQESYGRKNSRSKGGFDDITDVETSSKPRGGDRLLRFKIASKQQTAAKIAAISTPPDVASPPPTAPVRSLKR
;
A
#
# COMPACT_ATOMS: atom_id res chain seq x y z
N MET A 1 -0.21 -5.98 19.80
CA MET A 1 0.65 -6.07 18.59
C MET A 1 2.00 -5.46 18.94
N GLY A 2 3.06 -6.27 18.94
CA GLY A 2 4.38 -5.87 19.44
C GLY A 2 5.10 -4.81 18.59
N ASN A 3 6.18 -4.25 19.15
CA ASN A 3 7.05 -3.19 18.60
C ASN A 3 7.75 -3.51 17.26
N SER A 4 7.22 -4.41 16.41
CA SER A 4 7.83 -4.85 15.14
C SER A 4 8.25 -3.66 14.27
N LYS A 5 7.41 -2.62 14.17
CA LYS A 5 7.72 -1.36 13.44
C LYS A 5 8.99 -0.67 13.93
N ARG A 6 9.21 -0.60 15.24
CA ARG A 6 10.37 0.07 15.86
C ARG A 6 11.62 -0.79 15.78
N ASN A 7 11.45 -2.10 15.68
CA ASN A 7 12.54 -3.06 15.71
C ASN A 7 13.14 -3.36 14.33
N ILE A 8 12.53 -2.93 13.23
CA ILE A 8 13.06 -3.17 11.86
C ILE A 8 14.49 -2.64 11.71
N LYS A 9 14.76 -1.44 12.23
CA LYS A 9 16.11 -0.84 12.23
C LYS A 9 17.15 -1.64 13.03
N LYS A 10 16.71 -2.63 13.81
CA LYS A 10 17.56 -3.50 14.64
C LYS A 10 17.69 -4.91 14.05
N LEU A 11 16.99 -5.18 12.94
CA LEU A 11 17.13 -6.42 12.16
C LEU A 11 18.31 -6.25 11.20
N ASN A 12 18.79 -7.35 10.63
CA ASN A 12 19.79 -7.30 9.57
C ASN A 12 19.17 -6.74 8.30
N ASP A 13 19.92 -6.01 7.48
CA ASP A 13 19.34 -5.34 6.30
C ASP A 13 18.77 -6.33 5.28
N ASN A 14 19.43 -7.46 5.07
CA ASN A 14 19.04 -8.54 4.15
C ASN A 14 18.15 -9.62 4.80
N PHE A 15 17.45 -9.30 5.88
CA PHE A 15 16.76 -10.32 6.68
C PHE A 15 15.68 -11.07 5.90
N ARG A 16 15.08 -10.45 4.89
CA ARG A 16 13.96 -11.04 4.15
C ARG A 16 14.46 -12.07 3.17
N GLU A 17 15.49 -11.69 2.42
CA GLU A 17 16.19 -12.48 1.43
C GLU A 17 16.78 -13.70 2.14
N SER A 18 17.56 -13.50 3.22
CA SER A 18 18.14 -14.63 3.99
C SER A 18 17.11 -15.60 4.57
N ILE A 19 15.95 -15.12 5.04
CA ILE A 19 14.89 -16.00 5.55
C ILE A 19 14.19 -16.74 4.41
N LEU A 20 13.96 -16.05 3.28
CA LEU A 20 13.32 -16.62 2.11
C LEU A 20 14.19 -17.70 1.49
N ASP A 21 15.48 -17.43 1.29
CA ASP A 21 16.47 -18.39 0.81
C ASP A 21 16.54 -19.62 1.71
N TYR A 22 16.54 -19.41 3.03
CA TYR A 22 16.50 -20.51 3.99
C TYR A 22 15.23 -21.37 3.81
N ALA A 23 14.07 -20.74 3.63
CA ALA A 23 12.81 -21.45 3.48
C ALA A 23 12.73 -22.23 2.17
N ILE A 24 13.23 -21.67 1.07
CA ILE A 24 13.26 -22.29 -0.25
C ILE A 24 14.26 -23.45 -0.27
N SER A 25 15.50 -23.21 0.13
CA SER A 25 16.57 -24.23 0.14
C SER A 25 16.25 -25.47 0.99
N HIS A 26 15.46 -25.30 2.05
CA HIS A 26 15.06 -26.39 2.94
C HIS A 26 13.65 -26.94 2.63
N ASN A 27 13.02 -26.53 1.52
CA ASN A 27 11.67 -26.95 1.12
C ASN A 27 10.64 -26.83 2.25
N LEU A 28 10.69 -25.73 3.01
CA LEU A 28 9.76 -25.52 4.11
C LEU A 28 8.34 -25.30 3.60
N LYS A 29 7.35 -25.91 4.26
CA LYS A 29 5.92 -25.74 3.92
C LYS A 29 5.47 -24.27 3.84
N CYS A 30 6.13 -23.37 4.57
CA CYS A 30 5.81 -21.94 4.57
C CYS A 30 6.48 -21.13 3.45
N ALA A 31 7.29 -21.75 2.57
CA ALA A 31 8.04 -21.05 1.52
C ALA A 31 7.12 -20.26 0.58
N ASN A 32 6.09 -20.89 0.01
CA ASN A 32 5.15 -20.22 -0.90
C ASN A 32 4.42 -19.03 -0.24
N ALA A 33 4.04 -19.18 1.04
CA ALA A 33 3.46 -18.10 1.82
C ALA A 33 4.46 -16.95 2.10
N LEU A 34 5.73 -17.28 2.30
CA LEU A 34 6.82 -16.32 2.44
C LEU A 34 7.08 -15.57 1.12
N ILE A 35 7.01 -16.24 -0.03
CA ILE A 35 7.13 -15.60 -1.35
C ILE A 35 6.01 -14.58 -1.55
N ALA A 36 4.76 -14.95 -1.27
CA ALA A 36 3.63 -14.01 -1.37
C ALA A 36 3.78 -12.80 -0.42
N LEU A 37 4.28 -13.03 0.80
CA LEU A 37 4.59 -11.99 1.77
C LEU A 37 5.73 -11.08 1.29
N TYR A 38 6.75 -11.66 0.68
CA TYR A 38 7.92 -10.97 0.14
C TYR A 38 7.55 -10.08 -1.05
N ALA A 39 6.79 -10.61 -2.01
CA ALA A 39 6.33 -9.88 -3.19
C ALA A 39 5.46 -8.68 -2.80
N THR A 40 4.43 -8.91 -1.98
CA THR A 40 3.32 -7.95 -1.82
C THR A 40 3.30 -7.22 -0.48
N GLY A 41 4.02 -7.72 0.52
CA GLY A 41 3.88 -7.24 1.89
C GLY A 41 2.49 -7.48 2.49
N CYS A 42 1.75 -8.50 2.03
CA CYS A 42 0.43 -8.86 2.57
C CYS A 42 0.44 -9.10 4.09
N ARG A 43 -0.73 -9.03 4.73
CA ARG A 43 -0.83 -9.30 6.17
C ARG A 43 -0.89 -10.82 6.40
N PRO A 44 -0.39 -11.33 7.55
CA PRO A 44 -0.43 -12.76 7.85
C PRO A 44 -1.85 -13.35 7.83
N ASP A 45 -2.83 -12.58 8.27
CA ASP A 45 -4.27 -12.90 8.25
C ASP A 45 -4.86 -12.93 6.83
N GLU A 46 -4.28 -12.19 5.88
CA GLU A 46 -4.66 -12.28 4.46
C GLU A 46 -4.14 -13.59 3.86
N ILE A 47 -2.94 -14.04 4.25
CA ILE A 47 -2.38 -15.34 3.84
C ILE A 47 -3.18 -16.50 4.44
N GLU A 48 -3.63 -16.38 5.69
CA GLU A 48 -4.50 -17.38 6.33
C GLU A 48 -5.86 -17.50 5.62
N THR A 49 -6.39 -16.40 5.09
CA THR A 49 -7.59 -16.42 4.24
C THR A 49 -7.31 -17.13 2.92
N GLY A 50 -6.13 -16.88 2.34
CA GLY A 50 -5.65 -17.45 1.09
C GLY A 50 -5.47 -16.37 0.03
N ILE A 51 -4.33 -16.44 -0.65
CA ILE A 51 -3.96 -15.56 -1.75
C ILE A 51 -4.03 -16.40 -3.02
N LYS A 52 -4.67 -15.86 -4.06
CA LYS A 52 -4.68 -16.48 -5.37
C LYS A 52 -3.54 -15.90 -6.20
N VAL A 53 -2.80 -16.76 -6.87
CA VAL A 53 -1.67 -16.39 -7.70
C VAL A 53 -1.91 -16.86 -9.12
N ASN A 54 -1.56 -16.03 -10.09
CA ASN A 54 -1.56 -16.36 -11.51
C ASN A 54 -0.22 -15.99 -12.13
N PHE A 55 0.20 -16.76 -13.12
CA PHE A 55 1.42 -16.51 -13.89
C PHE A 55 1.08 -16.20 -15.35
N ASP A 56 1.51 -15.04 -15.81
CA ASP A 56 1.49 -14.65 -17.21
C ASP A 56 2.87 -14.94 -17.81
N SER A 57 2.99 -16.08 -18.48
CA SER A 57 4.23 -16.54 -19.11
C SER A 57 4.67 -15.66 -20.28
N LYS A 58 3.75 -14.95 -20.94
CA LYS A 58 4.08 -14.08 -22.09
C LYS A 58 4.79 -12.81 -21.65
N ASN A 59 4.34 -12.24 -20.54
CA ASN A 59 4.89 -10.99 -20.00
C ASN A 59 5.85 -11.20 -18.82
N ASN A 60 6.07 -12.46 -18.43
CA ASN A 60 6.86 -12.87 -17.27
C ASN A 60 6.43 -12.15 -15.98
N LYS A 61 5.13 -12.23 -15.66
CA LYS A 61 4.51 -11.53 -14.52
C LYS A 61 3.76 -12.48 -13.61
N LEU A 62 3.86 -12.28 -12.31
CA LEU A 62 3.01 -12.93 -11.31
C LEU A 62 2.00 -11.93 -10.76
N SER A 63 0.72 -12.30 -10.76
CA SER A 63 -0.32 -11.51 -10.11
C SER A 63 -0.76 -12.18 -8.80
N PHE A 64 -0.84 -11.37 -7.74
CA PHE A 64 -1.21 -11.82 -6.39
C PHE A 64 -2.52 -11.16 -5.98
N LYS A 65 -3.61 -11.92 -6.05
CA LYS A 65 -4.94 -11.47 -5.66
C LYS A 65 -5.20 -11.76 -4.19
N ILE A 66 -5.35 -10.68 -3.43
CA ILE A 66 -5.42 -10.67 -1.97
C ILE A 66 -6.79 -10.18 -1.52
N ILE A 67 -7.43 -10.98 -0.67
CA ILE A 67 -8.66 -10.58 0.03
C ILE A 67 -8.27 -9.89 1.33
N GLY A 68 -8.73 -8.65 1.51
CA GLY A 68 -8.42 -7.83 2.67
C GLY A 68 -9.08 -8.35 3.95
N SER A 69 -8.27 -8.63 4.96
CA SER A 69 -8.70 -9.16 6.25
C SER A 69 -9.24 -8.09 7.23
N LYS A 70 -8.88 -6.81 7.02
CA LYS A 70 -9.31 -5.68 7.86
C LYS A 70 -10.43 -4.87 7.22
N LEU A 71 -11.42 -5.55 6.65
CA LEU A 71 -12.62 -4.90 6.17
C LEU A 71 -13.50 -4.52 7.37
N ASN A 72 -13.80 -3.25 7.52
CA ASN A 72 -14.91 -2.82 8.37
C ASN A 72 -15.72 -1.78 7.61
N TYR A 73 -16.94 -2.14 7.22
CA TYR A 73 -17.81 -1.30 6.39
C TYR A 73 -18.24 -0.05 7.14
N GLN A 74 -18.68 -0.18 8.40
CA GLN A 74 -19.11 0.93 9.25
C GLN A 74 -17.99 1.95 9.49
N GLN A 75 -16.76 1.46 9.73
CA GLN A 75 -15.60 2.32 9.97
C GLN A 75 -14.85 2.69 8.67
N LYS A 76 -15.35 2.26 7.50
CA LYS A 76 -14.71 2.42 6.18
C LYS A 76 -13.22 2.04 6.19
N ARG A 77 -12.88 0.91 6.84
CA ARG A 77 -11.49 0.41 6.99
C ARG A 77 -11.19 -0.70 5.98
N GLY A 78 -9.92 -0.74 5.56
CA GLY A 78 -9.38 -1.71 4.61
C GLY A 78 -9.75 -1.45 3.14
N ILE A 79 -9.10 -2.21 2.27
CA ILE A 79 -9.50 -2.42 0.87
C ILE A 79 -9.96 -3.88 0.79
N ARG A 80 -11.08 -4.17 0.12
CA ARG A 80 -11.68 -5.50 0.09
C ARG A 80 -10.87 -6.48 -0.75
N ILE A 81 -10.52 -6.09 -1.98
CA ILE A 81 -9.75 -6.90 -2.91
C ILE A 81 -8.65 -6.03 -3.49
N ARG A 82 -7.43 -6.57 -3.54
CA ARG A 82 -6.33 -5.97 -4.29
C ARG A 82 -5.58 -7.03 -5.05
N GLU A 83 -5.11 -6.68 -6.23
CA GLU A 83 -4.25 -7.51 -7.06
C GLU A 83 -2.94 -6.76 -7.26
N VAL A 84 -1.84 -7.39 -6.86
CA VAL A 84 -0.49 -6.82 -6.98
C VAL A 84 0.26 -7.63 -8.02
N THR A 85 0.74 -6.98 -9.06
CA THR A 85 1.46 -7.64 -10.16
C THR A 85 2.94 -7.33 -10.05
N VAL A 86 3.77 -8.38 -10.01
CA VAL A 86 5.22 -8.28 -10.03
C VAL A 86 5.78 -8.81 -11.34
N LYS A 87 6.78 -8.12 -11.88
CA LYS A 87 7.57 -8.56 -13.02
C LYS A 87 8.73 -9.42 -12.53
N ILE A 88 8.93 -10.55 -13.19
CA ILE A 88 10.06 -11.43 -12.96
C ILE A 88 11.24 -10.96 -13.81
N THR A 89 12.38 -10.83 -13.16
CA THR A 89 13.67 -10.45 -13.74
C THR A 89 14.74 -11.42 -13.25
N ASP A 90 15.91 -11.42 -13.87
CA ASP A 90 17.00 -12.32 -13.47
C ASP A 90 17.43 -12.12 -12.01
N GLU A 91 17.30 -10.88 -11.50
CA GLU A 91 17.66 -10.53 -10.12
C GLU A 91 16.72 -11.14 -9.06
N ASN A 92 15.43 -11.30 -9.40
CA ASN A 92 14.40 -11.77 -8.47
C ASN A 92 13.92 -13.19 -8.76
N LEU A 93 14.34 -13.79 -9.89
CA LEU A 93 13.92 -15.10 -10.35
C LEU A 93 14.08 -16.19 -9.28
N GLN A 94 15.21 -16.19 -8.55
CA GLN A 94 15.48 -17.18 -7.50
C GLN A 94 14.39 -17.24 -6.41
N TYR A 95 13.78 -16.09 -6.09
CA TYR A 95 12.76 -15.99 -5.06
C TYR A 95 11.38 -16.44 -5.55
N TYR A 96 11.10 -16.28 -6.85
CA TYR A 96 9.83 -16.63 -7.47
C TYR A 96 9.83 -18.03 -8.09
N LYS A 97 11.00 -18.63 -8.31
CA LYS A 97 11.18 -19.95 -8.93
C LYS A 97 10.27 -21.04 -8.34
N PRO A 98 10.10 -21.18 -7.01
CA PRO A 98 9.22 -22.21 -6.47
C PRO A 98 7.75 -22.09 -6.89
N ILE A 99 7.27 -20.86 -7.13
CA ILE A 99 5.92 -20.63 -7.66
C ILE A 99 5.90 -20.92 -9.17
N LEU A 100 6.93 -20.46 -9.90
CA LEU A 100 7.05 -20.69 -11.34
C LEU A 100 7.09 -22.18 -11.69
N ASP A 101 7.89 -22.97 -10.99
CA ASP A 101 7.99 -24.41 -11.19
C ASP A 101 6.62 -25.12 -11.04
N ILE A 102 5.68 -24.56 -10.25
CA ILE A 102 4.32 -25.12 -10.11
C ILE A 102 3.50 -24.87 -11.38
N PHE A 103 3.59 -23.68 -11.97
CA PHE A 103 2.92 -23.33 -13.22
C PHE A 103 3.59 -23.99 -14.43
N GLU A 104 4.91 -24.13 -14.45
CA GLU A 104 5.61 -24.84 -15.53
C GLU A 104 5.23 -26.32 -15.58
N LYS A 105 5.05 -26.96 -14.41
CA LYS A 105 4.58 -28.35 -14.31
C LYS A 105 3.10 -28.49 -14.64
N ASN A 106 2.32 -27.42 -14.53
CA ASN A 106 0.89 -27.41 -14.79
C ASN A 106 0.51 -26.15 -15.59
N PRO A 107 0.76 -26.13 -16.92
CA PRO A 107 0.55 -24.92 -17.72
C PRO A 107 -0.89 -24.38 -17.69
N ASP A 108 -1.87 -25.26 -17.49
CA ASP A 108 -3.29 -24.90 -17.37
C ASP A 108 -3.69 -24.46 -15.94
N ALA A 109 -2.75 -24.45 -14.99
CA ALA A 109 -3.03 -24.02 -13.63
C ALA A 109 -3.42 -22.54 -13.61
N TYR A 110 -4.52 -22.27 -12.93
CA TYR A 110 -5.04 -20.93 -12.69
C TYR A 110 -5.48 -20.81 -11.24
N ASP A 111 -5.39 -19.62 -10.68
CA ASP A 111 -5.76 -19.27 -9.32
C ASP A 111 -5.08 -20.18 -8.27
N LEU A 112 -3.76 -20.37 -8.39
CA LEU A 112 -2.96 -21.11 -7.42
C LEU A 112 -3.19 -20.53 -6.02
N LYS A 113 -3.78 -21.33 -5.13
CA LYS A 113 -4.15 -20.88 -3.78
C LYS A 113 -2.99 -21.07 -2.81
N ILE A 114 -2.35 -19.97 -2.42
CA ILE A 114 -1.34 -19.93 -1.36
C ILE A 114 -2.03 -19.61 -0.04
N LYS A 115 -1.96 -20.52 0.92
CA LYS A 115 -2.54 -20.35 2.26
C LYS A 115 -1.61 -20.89 3.35
N THR A 116 -1.72 -20.32 4.54
CA THR A 116 -1.17 -20.90 5.78
C THR A 116 -2.29 -21.34 6.73
N GLU A 117 -2.02 -22.30 7.59
CA GLU A 117 -2.98 -22.81 8.58
C GLU A 117 -3.42 -21.73 9.57
N SER A 118 -2.48 -20.91 10.04
CA SER A 118 -2.74 -19.81 10.96
C SER A 118 -1.71 -18.70 10.83
N ALA A 119 -2.15 -17.44 10.88
CA ALA A 119 -1.29 -16.26 10.93
C ALA A 119 -0.28 -16.32 12.10
N LYS A 120 -0.68 -16.91 13.23
CA LYS A 120 0.18 -17.08 14.41
C LYS A 120 1.26 -18.11 14.16
N ALA A 121 0.89 -19.28 13.62
CA ALA A 121 1.83 -20.34 13.27
C ALA A 121 2.84 -19.85 12.23
N PHE A 122 2.36 -19.18 11.18
CA PHE A 122 3.20 -18.60 10.14
C PHE A 122 4.22 -17.60 10.68
N SER A 123 3.79 -16.68 11.55
CA SER A 123 4.72 -15.76 12.22
C SER A 123 5.73 -16.51 13.09
N GLY A 124 5.30 -17.60 13.76
CA GLY A 124 6.16 -18.47 14.55
C GLY A 124 7.25 -19.16 13.72
N TYR A 125 6.90 -19.67 12.53
CA TYR A 125 7.88 -20.27 11.61
C TYR A 125 8.96 -19.27 11.20
N ILE A 126 8.57 -18.04 10.83
CA ILE A 126 9.51 -16.97 10.47
C ILE A 126 10.43 -16.64 11.65
N THR A 127 9.88 -16.51 12.86
CA THR A 127 10.70 -16.26 14.05
C THR A 127 11.65 -17.41 14.36
N LYS A 128 11.24 -18.67 14.13
CA LYS A 128 12.10 -19.84 14.30
C LYS A 128 13.28 -19.82 13.31
N ILE A 129 13.01 -19.52 12.04
CA ILE A 129 14.06 -19.37 11.02
C ILE A 129 15.01 -18.23 11.42
N SER A 130 14.46 -17.08 11.81
CA SER A 130 15.26 -15.92 12.25
C SER A 130 16.16 -16.22 13.45
N LYS A 131 15.68 -17.00 14.43
CA LYS A 131 16.49 -17.47 15.57
C LYS A 131 17.60 -18.42 15.16
N LYS A 132 17.35 -19.28 14.16
CA LYS A 132 18.34 -20.21 13.63
C LYS A 132 19.44 -19.48 12.84
N LEU A 133 19.06 -18.52 12.01
CA LEU A 133 20.01 -17.72 11.24
C LEU A 133 20.82 -16.76 12.12
N TRP A 134 20.19 -16.15 13.13
CA TRP A 134 20.82 -15.14 13.97
C TRP A 134 20.56 -15.38 15.46
N PRO A 135 21.15 -16.43 16.06
CA PRO A 135 20.87 -16.83 17.45
C PRO A 135 21.29 -15.78 18.48
N ARG A 136 22.30 -14.96 18.17
CA ARG A 136 22.84 -13.93 19.08
C ARG A 136 22.06 -12.61 19.04
N LYS A 137 21.11 -12.43 18.13
CA LYS A 137 20.36 -11.16 18.00
C LYS A 137 19.24 -11.11 19.04
N LYS A 138 19.12 -9.96 19.73
CA LYS A 138 18.02 -9.71 20.69
C LYS A 138 16.64 -9.62 20.03
N HIS A 139 16.60 -9.16 18.79
CA HIS A 139 15.36 -8.97 18.04
C HIS A 139 15.31 -9.91 16.86
N HIS A 140 14.18 -10.61 16.72
CA HIS A 140 13.95 -11.57 15.65
C HIS A 140 12.83 -11.10 14.73
N VAL A 141 12.87 -11.63 13.51
CA VAL A 141 11.94 -11.31 12.45
C VAL A 141 10.58 -11.96 12.72
N SER A 142 9.52 -11.26 12.35
CA SER A 142 8.15 -11.77 12.28
C SER A 142 7.56 -11.49 10.90
N ALA A 143 6.41 -12.05 10.57
CA ALA A 143 5.72 -11.75 9.33
C ALA A 143 5.40 -10.24 9.16
N TYR A 144 5.09 -9.55 10.27
CA TYR A 144 4.88 -8.11 10.23
C TYR A 144 6.16 -7.31 9.96
N SER A 145 7.34 -7.86 10.29
CA SER A 145 8.61 -7.24 9.94
C SER A 145 8.81 -7.18 8.43
N PHE A 146 8.49 -8.26 7.70
CA PHE A 146 8.49 -8.28 6.22
C PHE A 146 7.56 -7.21 5.64
N ARG A 147 6.31 -7.19 6.10
CA ARG A 147 5.31 -6.22 5.66
C ARG A 147 5.78 -4.77 5.85
N HIS A 148 6.38 -4.47 6.99
CA HIS A 148 6.87 -3.12 7.26
C HIS A 148 8.13 -2.76 6.49
N ALA A 149 9.00 -3.74 6.22
CA ALA A 149 10.14 -3.55 5.32
C ALA A 149 9.66 -3.23 3.91
N LYS A 150 8.75 -4.02 3.32
CA LYS A 150 8.16 -3.73 2.00
C LYS A 150 7.54 -2.32 1.97
N ALA A 151 6.77 -1.94 2.99
CA ALA A 151 6.20 -0.59 3.04
C ALA A 151 7.24 0.53 3.10
N THR A 152 8.39 0.27 3.72
CA THR A 152 9.50 1.23 3.82
C THR A 152 10.24 1.33 2.49
N GLU A 153 10.43 0.21 1.79
CA GLU A 153 11.00 0.19 0.44
C GLU A 153 10.17 0.96 -0.56
N LEU A 154 8.86 0.67 -0.63
CA LEU A 154 7.96 1.35 -1.57
C LEU A 154 7.97 2.86 -1.34
N LYS A 155 8.11 3.28 -0.07
CA LYS A 155 8.22 4.70 0.29
C LYS A 155 9.58 5.32 -0.07
N ASN A 156 10.63 4.51 -0.12
CA ASN A 156 11.97 4.96 -0.50
C ASN A 156 12.14 4.99 -2.03
N SER A 157 11.42 4.13 -2.75
CA SER A 157 11.34 4.18 -4.21
C SER A 157 10.83 5.53 -4.73
N GLU A 158 11.20 5.84 -5.96
CA GLU A 158 10.73 7.02 -6.70
C GLU A 158 9.53 6.70 -7.59
N ASN A 159 9.29 5.41 -7.85
CA ASN A 159 8.30 4.92 -8.79
C ASN A 159 6.89 4.76 -8.21
N PHE A 160 6.75 4.84 -6.88
CA PHE A 160 5.46 4.67 -6.22
C PHE A 160 4.97 5.95 -5.56
N ASP A 161 3.79 6.37 -5.96
CA ASP A 161 3.10 7.45 -5.29
C ASP A 161 2.44 6.98 -3.98
N LYS A 162 1.96 7.96 -3.22
CA LYS A 162 1.31 7.69 -1.93
C LYS A 162 0.02 6.86 -2.06
N GLU A 163 -0.69 6.97 -3.18
CA GLU A 163 -1.93 6.25 -3.47
C GLU A 163 -1.64 4.78 -3.82
N GLU A 164 -0.66 4.52 -4.67
CA GLU A 164 -0.16 3.20 -5.06
C GLU A 164 0.37 2.43 -3.86
N ILE A 165 1.19 3.07 -3.01
CA ILE A 165 1.62 2.45 -1.75
C ILE A 165 0.42 2.05 -0.89
N ALA A 166 -0.62 2.91 -0.82
CA ALA A 166 -1.82 2.59 -0.07
C ALA A 166 -2.62 1.44 -0.72
N LYS A 167 -2.66 1.36 -2.05
CA LYS A 167 -3.26 0.24 -2.80
C LYS A 167 -2.52 -1.07 -2.52
N ILE A 168 -1.19 -1.11 -2.72
CA ILE A 168 -0.34 -2.30 -2.50
C ILE A 168 -0.46 -2.79 -1.06
N MET A 169 -0.43 -1.87 -0.10
CA MET A 169 -0.54 -2.21 1.31
C MET A 169 -1.98 -2.50 1.75
N GLY A 170 -3.00 -2.30 0.92
CA GLY A 170 -4.41 -2.48 1.30
C GLY A 170 -4.80 -1.56 2.46
N HIS A 171 -4.48 -0.27 2.34
CA HIS A 171 -4.84 0.78 3.27
C HIS A 171 -6.12 1.49 2.81
N ALA A 172 -7.06 1.73 3.74
CA ALA A 172 -8.24 2.55 3.45
C ALA A 172 -7.91 4.04 3.25
N SER A 173 -6.75 4.49 3.72
CA SER A 173 -6.31 5.87 3.57
C SER A 173 -4.83 5.95 3.26
N ILE A 174 -4.50 6.92 2.42
CA ILE A 174 -3.15 7.32 2.06
C ILE A 174 -2.32 7.68 3.30
N ARG A 175 -2.94 8.19 4.37
CA ARG A 175 -2.21 8.57 5.60
C ARG A 175 -1.71 7.39 6.42
N SER A 176 -2.27 6.19 6.24
CA SER A 176 -1.86 5.03 7.04
C SER A 176 -0.38 4.66 6.85
N GLN A 177 0.24 5.09 5.75
CA GLN A 177 1.67 4.92 5.49
C GLN A 177 2.58 5.88 6.29
N GLU A 178 2.04 6.93 6.91
CA GLU A 178 2.79 7.83 7.79
C GLU A 178 3.35 7.10 9.02
N SER A 179 2.72 5.98 9.40
CA SER A 179 3.18 5.14 10.51
C SER A 179 4.45 4.33 10.20
N TYR A 180 4.91 4.31 8.95
CA TYR A 180 6.17 3.71 8.53
C TYR A 180 7.30 4.75 8.56
N GLY A 181 8.56 4.28 8.58
CA GLY A 181 9.74 5.14 8.63
C GLY A 181 9.73 6.28 7.61
N ARG A 182 10.39 7.40 7.90
CA ARG A 182 10.52 8.51 6.94
C ARG A 182 11.28 8.06 5.69
N LYS A 183 10.95 8.65 4.53
CA LYS A 183 11.71 8.43 3.29
C LYS A 183 13.16 8.78 3.56
N ASN A 184 14.06 7.85 3.25
CA ASN A 184 15.51 8.06 3.37
C ASN A 184 16.11 8.04 1.98
N SER A 185 16.52 9.21 1.48
CA SER A 185 17.14 9.35 0.16
C SER A 185 18.47 8.60 0.00
N ARG A 186 19.10 8.17 1.11
CA ARG A 186 20.34 7.36 1.08
C ARG A 186 20.09 5.86 1.02
N SER A 187 18.84 5.41 1.20
CA SER A 187 18.48 4.00 1.06
C SER A 187 18.08 3.77 -0.39
N LYS A 188 18.82 2.94 -1.13
CA LYS A 188 18.30 2.39 -2.40
C LYS A 188 16.95 1.73 -2.11
N GLY A 189 15.90 2.14 -2.81
CA GLY A 189 14.63 1.41 -2.80
C GLY A 189 14.92 0.00 -3.29
N GLY A 190 14.53 -1.02 -2.52
CA GLY A 190 15.03 -2.37 -2.75
C GLY A 190 14.32 -3.13 -3.87
N PHE A 191 13.06 -2.80 -4.16
CA PHE A 191 12.20 -3.65 -5.00
C PHE A 191 11.24 -2.79 -5.84
N ASP A 192 11.62 -2.52 -7.09
CA ASP A 192 10.77 -1.91 -8.15
C ASP A 192 10.21 -2.98 -9.11
N ASP A 193 10.02 -4.21 -8.60
CA ASP A 193 9.45 -5.32 -9.36
C ASP A 193 7.92 -5.24 -9.49
N ILE A 194 7.25 -4.52 -8.58
CA ILE A 194 5.81 -4.28 -8.67
C ILE A 194 5.55 -3.34 -9.85
N THR A 195 4.86 -3.84 -10.88
CA THR A 195 4.55 -3.06 -12.07
C THR A 195 3.13 -2.52 -12.09
N ASP A 196 2.22 -3.16 -11.36
CA ASP A 196 0.81 -2.76 -11.36
C ASP A 196 0.09 -3.14 -10.07
N VAL A 197 -0.94 -2.36 -9.74
CA VAL A 197 -1.80 -2.63 -8.59
C VAL A 197 -3.26 -2.23 -8.86
N GLU A 198 -4.13 -3.22 -8.89
CA GLU A 198 -5.57 -3.03 -8.98
C GLU A 198 -6.24 -3.19 -7.62
N THR A 199 -7.29 -2.41 -7.37
CA THR A 199 -8.01 -2.46 -6.09
C THR A 199 -9.51 -2.29 -6.28
N SER A 200 -10.30 -2.94 -5.43
CA SER A 200 -11.76 -2.82 -5.42
C SER A 200 -12.27 -1.42 -5.05
N SER A 201 -11.41 -0.57 -4.48
CA SER A 201 -11.79 0.74 -3.97
C SER A 201 -10.57 1.64 -3.83
N LYS A 202 -10.72 2.91 -4.23
CA LYS A 202 -9.65 3.92 -4.13
C LYS A 202 -9.34 4.30 -2.66
N PRO A 203 -8.05 4.39 -2.26
CA PRO A 203 -7.68 4.89 -0.94
C PRO A 203 -8.13 6.33 -0.69
N ARG A 204 -8.55 6.64 0.54
CA ARG A 204 -9.00 7.98 0.92
C ARG A 204 -7.83 8.90 1.30
N GLY A 205 -7.98 10.20 1.02
CA GLY A 205 -7.10 11.25 1.56
C GLY A 205 -6.09 11.81 0.58
N GLY A 206 -6.59 12.32 -0.56
CA GLY A 206 -5.89 13.31 -1.38
C GLY A 206 -5.65 14.62 -0.63
N ASP A 207 -4.91 15.54 -1.26
CA ASP A 207 -4.32 16.74 -0.66
C ASP A 207 -5.30 17.47 0.29
N ARG A 208 -4.92 17.59 1.58
CA ARG A 208 -5.75 18.22 2.63
C ARG A 208 -6.14 19.65 2.29
N LEU A 209 -5.28 20.30 1.50
CA LEU A 209 -5.46 21.66 1.09
C LEU A 209 -6.34 21.78 -0.15
N LEU A 210 -6.74 20.71 -0.84
CA LEU A 210 -7.60 20.84 -2.02
C LEU A 210 -8.85 21.64 -1.73
N ARG A 211 -9.57 21.35 -0.64
CA ARG A 211 -10.76 22.12 -0.25
C ARG A 211 -10.43 23.59 0.05
N PHE A 212 -9.28 23.85 0.68
CA PHE A 212 -8.84 25.20 1.05
C PHE A 212 -8.28 25.97 -0.16
N LYS A 213 -7.63 25.28 -1.11
CA LYS A 213 -7.13 25.79 -2.39
C LYS A 213 -8.28 26.09 -3.35
N ILE A 214 -9.30 25.22 -3.39
CA ILE A 214 -10.54 25.45 -4.15
C ILE A 214 -11.27 26.66 -3.58
N ALA A 215 -11.47 26.71 -2.26
CA ALA A 215 -12.11 27.84 -1.59
C ALA A 215 -11.34 29.15 -1.81
N SER A 216 -10.00 29.11 -1.68
CA SER A 216 -9.14 30.26 -1.96
C SER A 216 -9.26 30.71 -3.42
N LYS A 217 -9.20 29.79 -4.40
CA LYS A 217 -9.34 30.09 -5.83
C LYS A 217 -10.70 30.71 -6.17
N GLN A 218 -11.78 30.21 -5.56
CA GLN A 218 -13.13 30.78 -5.72
C GLN A 218 -13.23 32.19 -5.13
N GLN A 219 -12.64 32.44 -3.95
CA GLN A 219 -12.58 33.78 -3.36
C GLN A 219 -11.81 34.77 -4.22
N THR A 220 -10.68 34.35 -4.82
CA THR A 220 -9.90 35.19 -5.73
C THR A 220 -10.68 35.50 -7.01
N ALA A 221 -11.36 34.51 -7.59
CA ALA A 221 -12.21 34.71 -8.76
C ALA A 221 -13.38 35.67 -8.49
N ALA A 222 -14.03 35.55 -7.33
CA ALA A 222 -15.10 36.46 -6.92
C ALA A 222 -14.60 37.91 -6.73
N LYS A 223 -13.41 38.11 -6.17
CA LYS A 223 -12.80 39.44 -6.05
C LYS A 223 -12.47 40.06 -7.41
N ILE A 224 -11.96 39.27 -8.36
CA ILE A 224 -11.68 39.75 -9.72
C ILE A 224 -13.00 40.14 -10.42
N ALA A 225 -14.06 39.35 -10.28
CA ALA A 225 -15.36 39.63 -10.87
C ALA A 225 -15.98 40.95 -10.34
N ALA A 226 -15.81 41.22 -9.04
CA ALA A 226 -16.28 42.44 -8.38
C ALA A 226 -15.50 43.70 -8.78
N ILE A 227 -14.23 43.57 -9.19
CA ILE A 227 -13.41 44.68 -9.70
C ILE A 227 -13.76 44.98 -11.17
N SER A 228 -14.21 43.97 -11.93
CA SER A 228 -14.63 44.13 -13.32
C SER A 228 -16.09 44.57 -13.51
N THR A 229 -16.85 44.76 -12.42
CA THR A 229 -18.23 45.27 -12.52
C THR A 229 -18.19 46.81 -12.51
N PRO A 230 -18.62 47.49 -13.60
CA PRO A 230 -18.66 48.96 -13.61
C PRO A 230 -19.69 49.45 -12.58
N PRO A 231 -19.48 50.62 -11.94
CA PRO A 231 -20.42 51.15 -10.97
C PRO A 231 -21.76 51.45 -11.65
N ASP A 232 -22.84 50.89 -11.10
CA ASP A 232 -24.21 51.22 -11.47
C ASP A 232 -24.42 52.74 -11.33
N VAL A 233 -25.01 53.31 -12.38
CA VAL A 233 -25.35 54.73 -12.49
C VAL A 233 -26.25 55.12 -11.31
N ALA A 234 -25.79 56.11 -10.53
CA ALA A 234 -26.48 56.60 -9.35
C ALA A 234 -27.96 56.91 -9.65
N SER A 235 -28.86 56.31 -8.87
CA SER A 235 -30.28 56.64 -8.88
C SER A 235 -30.49 58.11 -8.45
N PRO A 236 -31.42 58.85 -9.09
CA PRO A 236 -31.64 60.25 -8.76
C PRO A 236 -32.19 60.39 -7.32
N PRO A 237 -31.93 61.53 -6.65
CA PRO A 237 -32.30 61.71 -5.24
C PRO A 237 -33.83 61.72 -5.04
N PRO A 238 -34.32 61.30 -3.87
CA PRO A 238 -35.75 61.23 -3.60
C PRO A 238 -36.38 62.63 -3.56
N THR A 239 -37.49 62.80 -4.28
CA THR A 239 -38.32 64.00 -4.28
C THR A 239 -38.94 64.25 -2.90
N ALA A 240 -38.84 65.48 -2.41
CA ALA A 240 -39.38 65.91 -1.11
C ALA A 240 -40.93 65.82 -1.08
N PRO A 241 -41.55 65.48 0.06
CA PRO A 241 -42.99 65.31 0.15
C PRO A 241 -43.71 66.67 0.09
N VAL A 242 -44.64 66.80 -0.86
CA VAL A 242 -45.52 67.97 -1.00
C VAL A 242 -46.58 67.93 0.10
N ARG A 243 -46.64 68.97 0.94
CA ARG A 243 -47.60 69.12 2.04
C ARG A 243 -48.99 69.42 1.48
N SER A 244 -49.95 68.51 1.66
CA SER A 244 -51.33 68.74 1.23
C SER A 244 -52.01 69.79 2.12
N LEU A 245 -52.45 70.90 1.54
CA LEU A 245 -53.37 71.84 2.18
C LEU A 245 -54.76 71.18 2.27
N LYS A 246 -55.25 70.96 3.50
CA LYS A 246 -56.65 70.63 3.74
C LYS A 246 -57.50 71.89 3.48
N ARG A 247 -58.56 71.71 2.70
CA ARG A 247 -59.64 72.69 2.50
C ARG A 247 -60.35 73.00 3.81
#